data_AF-A0A427SVI2-F1
#
_entry.id   AF-A0A427SVI2-F1
#
_cell.length_a   1.000
_cell.length_b   1.000
_cell.length_c   1.000
_cell.angle_alpha   90.00
_cell.angle_beta   90.00
_cell.angle_gamma   90.00
#
_symmetry.space_group_name_H-M   'P 1'
#
loop_
_entity.id
_entity.type
_entity.pdbx_description
1 polymer ?
#
loop_
_entity_poly.entity_id
_entity_poly.type
_entity_poly.pdbx_seq_one_letter_code
_entity_poly.pdbx_strand_id
1 'polypeptide(L)'
;MEQRLFGEPYETPDGTTVIPVSRPVGVFAIRDGQAKWEPAVDATRVALLAVTTGLVAAALGTLAVLRRPPWPDLRAGEAPRWWR
;
A
#
# COMPACT_ATOMS: atom_id res chain seq x y z
N MET A 1 -28.29 -20.73 4.67
CA MET A 1 -28.56 -19.28 4.71
C MET A 1 -27.94 -18.68 3.46
N GLU A 2 -28.75 -18.19 2.52
CA GLU A 2 -28.24 -17.40 1.40
C GLU A 2 -27.64 -16.10 1.97
N GLN A 3 -26.33 -15.88 1.74
CA GLN A 3 -25.71 -14.63 2.16
C GLN A 3 -26.11 -13.57 1.14
N ARG A 4 -27.02 -12.66 1.51
CA ARG A 4 -27.34 -11.48 0.68
C ARG A 4 -26.04 -10.70 0.43
N LEU A 5 -25.62 -10.69 -0.83
CA LEU A 5 -24.49 -9.87 -1.28
C LEU A 5 -24.86 -8.38 -1.28
N PHE A 6 -26.11 -8.08 -1.58
CA PHE A 6 -26.68 -6.73 -1.60
C PHE A 6 -27.62 -6.51 -0.43
N GLY A 7 -27.41 -5.39 0.27
CA GLY A 7 -28.29 -4.89 1.32
C GLY A 7 -29.60 -4.32 0.73
N GLU A 8 -30.41 -3.72 1.59
CA GLU A 8 -31.62 -3.04 1.14
C GLU A 8 -31.24 -1.70 0.48
N PRO A 9 -31.64 -1.44 -0.78
CA PRO A 9 -31.46 -0.14 -1.40
C PRO A 9 -32.23 0.94 -0.63
N TYR A 10 -31.63 2.11 -0.47
CA TYR A 10 -32.31 3.27 0.08
C TYR A 10 -31.94 4.54 -0.68
N GLU A 11 -32.82 5.52 -0.70
CA GLU A 11 -32.56 6.82 -1.32
C GLU A 11 -32.06 7.83 -0.29
N THR A 12 -31.05 8.61 -0.66
CA THR A 12 -30.62 9.79 0.09
C THR A 12 -31.48 11.01 -0.29
N PRO A 13 -31.53 12.06 0.56
CA PRO A 13 -32.26 13.29 0.25
C PRO A 13 -31.89 13.94 -1.10
N ASP A 14 -30.68 13.69 -1.58
CA ASP A 14 -30.16 14.23 -2.85
C ASP A 14 -30.55 13.40 -4.09
N GLY A 15 -31.45 12.41 -3.92
CA GLY A 15 -31.95 11.53 -4.98
C GLY A 15 -30.96 10.43 -5.40
N THR A 16 -29.97 10.10 -4.56
CA THR A 16 -29.02 9.02 -4.85
C THR A 16 -29.53 7.72 -4.26
N THR A 17 -29.64 6.67 -5.08
CA THR A 17 -29.90 5.32 -4.58
C THR A 17 -28.59 4.70 -4.10
N VAL A 18 -28.54 4.30 -2.83
CA VAL A 18 -27.40 3.63 -2.22
C VAL A 18 -27.73 2.15 -2.01
N ILE A 19 -26.86 1.27 -2.51
CA ILE A 19 -26.98 -0.19 -2.36
C ILE A 19 -25.76 -0.71 -1.59
N PRO A 20 -25.92 -1.10 -0.32
CA PRO A 20 -24.83 -1.69 0.46
C PRO A 20 -24.40 -3.05 -0.12
N VAL A 21 -23.11 -3.35 -0.09
CA VAL A 21 -22.54 -4.62 -0.54
C VAL A 21 -21.72 -5.26 0.58
N SER A 22 -21.93 -6.55 0.82
CA SER A 22 -21.27 -7.27 1.91
C SER A 22 -19.91 -7.85 1.53
N ARG A 23 -19.70 -8.22 0.25
CA ARG A 23 -18.41 -8.71 -0.26
C ARG A 23 -18.16 -8.33 -1.72
N PRO A 24 -17.15 -7.46 -2.01
CA PRO A 24 -16.36 -6.70 -1.04
C PRO A 24 -17.22 -5.68 -0.28
N VAL A 25 -16.81 -5.30 0.94
CA VAL A 25 -17.58 -4.33 1.76
C VAL A 25 -17.52 -2.94 1.11
N GLY A 26 -18.68 -2.32 0.94
CA GLY A 26 -18.81 -0.96 0.39
C GLY A 26 -20.24 -0.64 -0.04
N VAL A 27 -20.40 0.37 -0.88
CA VAL A 27 -21.70 0.82 -1.38
C VAL A 27 -21.64 1.13 -2.88
N PHE A 28 -22.70 0.79 -3.60
CA PHE A 28 -22.98 1.39 -4.91
C PHE A 28 -23.84 2.64 -4.70
N ALA A 29 -23.41 3.77 -5.26
CA ALA A 29 -24.18 5.01 -5.34
C ALA A 29 -24.65 5.22 -6.78
N ILE A 30 -25.96 5.29 -7.00
CA ILE A 30 -26.57 5.46 -8.31
C ILE A 30 -27.27 6.81 -8.36
N ARG A 31 -26.91 7.66 -9.32
CA ARG A 31 -27.51 8.97 -9.54
C ARG A 31 -27.41 9.35 -11.01
N ASP A 32 -28.45 9.96 -11.58
CA ASP A 32 -28.45 10.46 -12.97
C ASP A 32 -28.07 9.38 -14.02
N GLY A 33 -28.47 8.13 -13.78
CA GLY A 33 -28.12 6.98 -14.63
C GLY A 33 -26.65 6.53 -14.54
N GLN A 34 -25.86 7.09 -13.61
CA GLN A 34 -24.49 6.70 -13.34
C GLN A 34 -24.41 5.88 -12.05
N ALA A 35 -23.69 4.76 -12.08
CA ALA A 35 -23.40 3.94 -10.92
C ALA A 35 -21.93 4.08 -10.54
N LYS A 36 -21.65 4.45 -9.29
CA LYS A 36 -20.31 4.54 -8.71
C LYS A 36 -20.16 3.53 -7.58
N TRP A 37 -19.04 2.80 -7.56
CA TRP A 37 -18.67 1.93 -6.44
C TRP A 37 -17.76 2.67 -5.48
N GLU A 38 -18.12 2.69 -4.20
CA GLU A 38 -17.29 3.23 -3.11
C GLU A 38 -16.97 2.12 -2.10
N PRO A 39 -15.71 1.65 -2.06
CA PRO A 39 -15.31 0.60 -1.14
C PRO A 39 -15.11 1.13 0.28
N ALA A 40 -15.48 0.34 1.29
CA ALA A 40 -15.24 0.68 2.69
C ALA A 40 -13.81 0.31 3.12
N VAL A 41 -12.81 1.01 2.57
CA VAL A 41 -11.39 0.77 2.85
C VAL A 41 -10.81 1.79 3.82
N ASP A 42 -9.99 1.32 4.77
CA ASP A 42 -9.22 2.17 5.68
C ASP A 42 -7.90 2.59 5.00
N ALA A 43 -7.94 3.72 4.30
CA ALA A 43 -6.79 4.26 3.59
C ALA A 43 -5.63 4.62 4.53
N THR A 44 -5.92 5.05 5.76
CA THR A 44 -4.91 5.39 6.76
C THR A 44 -4.13 4.17 7.19
N ARG A 45 -4.81 3.04 7.44
CA ARG A 45 -4.14 1.78 7.77
C ARG A 45 -3.29 1.26 6.61
N VAL A 46 -3.78 1.35 5.38
CA VAL A 46 -3.00 0.97 4.19
C VAL A 46 -1.74 1.83 4.07
N ALA A 47 -1.87 3.15 4.23
CA ALA A 47 -0.73 4.07 4.19
C ALA A 47 0.28 3.77 5.30
N LEU A 48 -0.19 3.50 6.52
CA LEU A 48 0.68 3.16 7.64
C LEU A 48 1.49 1.88 7.37
N LEU A 49 0.85 0.84 6.83
CA LEU A 49 1.53 -0.40 6.44
C LEU A 49 2.59 -0.14 5.36
N ALA A 50 2.26 0.67 4.34
CA ALA A 50 3.19 1.01 3.28
C ALA A 50 4.42 1.77 3.81
N VAL A 51 4.19 2.82 4.61
CA VAL A 51 5.27 3.66 5.16
C VAL A 51 6.16 2.86 6.12
N THR A 52 5.57 2.06 7.02
CA THR A 52 6.34 1.24 7.96
C THR A 52 7.18 0.18 7.24
N THR A 53 6.62 -0.49 6.24
CA THR A 53 7.35 -1.45 5.39
C THR A 53 8.50 -0.77 4.66
N GLY A 54 8.25 0.39 4.04
CA GLY A 54 9.28 1.18 3.36
C GLY A 54 10.39 1.64 4.29
N LEU A 55 10.05 2.10 5.50
CA LEU A 55 11.01 2.51 6.51
C LEU A 55 11.90 1.34 6.97
N VAL A 56 11.31 0.18 7.24
CA VAL A 56 12.08 -1.04 7.60
C VAL A 56 13.01 -1.45 6.47
N ALA A 57 12.51 -1.48 5.22
CA ALA A 57 13.33 -1.80 4.05
C ALA A 57 14.49 -0.81 3.87
N ALA A 58 14.24 0.49 4.02
CA ALA A 58 15.26 1.53 3.94
C ALA A 58 16.31 1.38 5.06
N ALA A 59 15.88 1.14 6.30
CA ALA A 59 16.78 0.93 7.43
C ALA A 59 17.68 -0.30 7.22
N LEU A 60 17.12 -1.41 6.74
CA LEU A 60 17.88 -2.62 6.43
C LEU A 60 18.83 -2.40 5.25
N GLY A 61 18.40 -1.68 4.21
CA GLY A 61 19.24 -1.31 3.08
C GLY A 61 20.44 -0.47 3.50
N THR A 62 20.21 0.58 4.28
CA THR A 62 21.30 1.41 4.85
C THR A 62 22.22 0.57 5.74
N LEU A 63 21.67 -0.27 6.60
CA LEU A 63 22.46 -1.15 7.47
C LEU A 63 23.31 -2.14 6.66
N ALA A 64 22.79 -2.68 5.57
CA ALA A 64 23.52 -3.57 4.68
C ALA A 64 24.71 -2.86 4.04
N VAL A 65 24.50 -1.63 3.52
CA VAL A 65 25.57 -0.78 2.97
C VAL A 65 26.64 -0.47 4.02
N LEU A 66 26.25 -0.19 5.26
CA LEU A 66 27.20 0.07 6.34
C LEU A 66 27.99 -1.18 6.76
N ARG A 67 27.36 -2.36 6.78
CA ARG A 67 28.00 -3.62 7.21
C ARG A 67 28.89 -4.25 6.16
N ARG A 68 28.50 -4.13 4.88
CA ARG A 68 29.24 -4.68 3.74
C ARG A 68 29.19 -3.65 2.62
N PRO A 69 30.03 -2.60 2.71
CA PRO A 69 30.05 -1.57 1.70
C PRO A 69 30.23 -2.20 0.32
N PRO A 70 29.39 -1.82 -0.67
CA PRO A 70 29.46 -2.41 -2.01
C PRO A 70 30.69 -1.94 -2.78
N TRP A 71 31.43 -0.94 -2.27
CA TRP A 71 32.64 -0.46 -2.91
C TRP A 71 33.87 -1.28 -2.50
N PRO A 72 34.84 -1.46 -3.42
CA PRO A 72 36.11 -2.12 -3.12
C PRO A 72 36.87 -1.42 -2.00
N ASP A 73 37.62 -2.18 -1.20
CA ASP A 73 38.42 -1.63 -0.11
C ASP A 73 39.58 -0.77 -0.66
N LEU A 74 39.50 0.54 -0.39
CA LEU A 74 40.48 1.52 -0.87
C LEU A 74 41.85 1.37 -0.19
N ARG A 75 41.93 0.56 0.88
CA ARG A 75 43.20 0.23 1.57
C ARG A 75 44.01 -0.84 0.84
N ALA A 76 43.44 -1.54 -0.13
CA ALA A 76 44.13 -2.56 -0.94
C ALA A 76 45.07 -1.95 -2.00
N GLY A 77 45.30 -0.64 -1.98
CA GLY A 77 46.37 0.04 -2.71
C GLY A 77 47.74 -0.15 -2.03
N GLU A 78 48.14 -1.37 -1.69
CA GLU A 78 49.56 -1.63 -1.45
C GLU A 78 50.27 -1.63 -2.80
N ALA A 79 51.11 -0.62 -3.03
CA ALA A 79 51.98 -0.58 -4.18
C ALA A 79 52.77 -1.91 -4.26
N PRO A 80 52.91 -2.49 -5.46
CA PRO A 80 53.51 -3.81 -5.59
C PRO A 80 54.91 -3.90 -4.95
N ARG A 81 55.16 -4.98 -4.20
CA ARG A 81 56.37 -5.18 -3.37
C ARG A 81 57.70 -5.33 -4.13
N TRP A 82 57.69 -5.20 -5.46
CA TRP A 82 58.87 -5.40 -6.34
C TRP A 82 59.64 -4.10 -6.63
N TRP A 83 59.23 -2.98 -6.05
CA TRP A 83 59.91 -1.68 -6.17
C TRP A 83 60.72 -1.30 -4.92
N ARG A 84 61.14 -2.29 -4.12
CA ARG A 84 62.15 -2.14 -3.06
C ARG A 84 63.30 -3.11 -3.29
#